data_AF-A0A955D851-F1
#
_entry.id   AF-A0A955D851-F1
#
_cell.length_a   1.000
_cell.length_b   1.000
_cell.length_c   1.000
_cell.angle_alpha   90.00
_cell.angle_beta   90.00
_cell.angle_gamma   90.00
#
_symmetry.space_group_name_H-M   'P 1'
#
loop_
_entity.id
_entity.type
_entity.pdbx_description
1 polymer ?
#
loop_
_entity_poly.entity_id
_entity_poly.type
_entity_poly.pdbx_seq_one_letter_code
_entity_poly.pdbx_strand_id
1 'polypeptide(L)'
;MTFLIETIRLGLHNLRLHMLRSILTALGIILGVAAVITMVSVGEGSKREALLQIERLGARNIIIRSIKPPDASNNAAGQQRSFISRYGLSRSDFEVLDEQFADAQAIVPVKAVGSEILRGALRTVSQAYGTTPELADVANLRVSRGRYLAPGDLADGAMVCVLG
;
A
#
# COMPACT_ATOMS: atom_id res chain seq x y z
N MET A 1 2.67 44.73 -44.26
CA MET A 1 3.53 43.79 -43.48
C MET A 1 4.85 44.42 -43.03
N THR A 2 5.48 45.28 -43.83
CA THR A 2 6.75 45.99 -43.51
C THR A 2 6.69 46.83 -42.24
N PHE A 3 5.60 47.56 -42.01
CA PHE A 3 5.41 48.43 -40.84
C PHE A 3 5.44 47.69 -39.50
N LEU A 4 4.88 46.47 -39.43
CA LEU A 4 4.88 45.64 -38.22
C LEU A 4 6.29 45.13 -37.89
N ILE A 5 7.02 44.69 -38.93
CA ILE A 5 8.40 44.21 -38.80
C ILE A 5 9.31 45.35 -38.34
N GLU A 6 9.10 46.55 -38.86
CA GLU A 6 9.89 47.74 -38.51
C GLU A 6 9.62 48.19 -37.07
N THR A 7 8.37 48.11 -36.62
CA THR A 7 7.96 48.39 -35.23
C THR A 7 8.59 47.40 -34.25
N ILE A 8 8.57 46.09 -34.58
CA ILE A 8 9.24 45.05 -33.77
C ILE A 8 10.75 45.28 -33.75
N ARG A 9 11.37 45.64 -34.88
CA ARG A 9 12.80 45.92 -34.99
C ARG A 9 13.21 47.12 -34.12
N LEU A 10 12.42 48.19 -34.14
CA LEU A 10 12.61 49.37 -33.29
C LEU A 10 12.45 49.03 -31.80
N GLY A 11 11.46 48.21 -31.45
CA GLY A 11 11.27 47.72 -30.09
C GLY A 11 12.45 46.89 -29.57
N LEU A 12 12.97 45.98 -30.40
CA LEU A 12 14.12 45.15 -30.06
C LEU A 12 15.42 45.96 -29.90
N HIS A 13 15.58 47.01 -30.72
CA HIS A 13 16.71 47.94 -30.62
C HIS A 13 16.67 48.73 -29.30
N ASN A 14 15.49 49.23 -28.91
CA ASN A 14 15.30 49.91 -27.63
C ASN A 14 15.56 48.98 -26.42
N LEU A 15 15.15 47.71 -26.51
CA LEU A 15 15.45 46.71 -25.47
C LEU A 15 16.96 46.45 -25.32
N ARG A 16 17.70 46.46 -26.43
CA ARG A 16 19.18 46.35 -26.44
C ARG A 16 19.88 47.57 -25.83
N LEU A 17 19.34 48.77 -26.03
CA LEU A 17 19.86 50.01 -25.44
C LEU A 17 19.80 50.00 -23.90
N HIS A 18 18.80 49.33 -23.32
CA HIS A 18 18.63 49.19 -21.86
C HIS A 18 18.72 47.73 -21.38
N MET A 19 19.75 47.02 -21.84
CA MET A 19 19.94 45.59 -21.65
C MET A 19 19.84 45.14 -20.17
N LEU A 20 20.44 45.88 -19.22
CA LEU A 20 20.40 45.53 -17.80
C LEU A 20 18.97 45.57 -17.23
N ARG A 21 18.21 46.63 -17.52
CA ARG A 21 16.85 46.80 -17.01
C ARG A 21 15.93 45.74 -17.62
N SER A 22 16.02 45.52 -18.93
CA SER A 22 15.18 44.55 -19.63
C SER A 22 15.47 43.10 -19.27
N ILE A 23 16.73 42.73 -19.02
CA ILE A 23 17.08 41.39 -18.52
C ILE A 23 16.56 41.19 -17.10
N LEU A 24 16.74 42.17 -16.21
CA LEU A 24 16.34 42.01 -14.81
C LEU A 24 14.81 41.90 -14.64
N THR A 25 14.04 42.65 -15.44
CA THR A 25 12.57 42.52 -15.44
C THR A 25 12.10 41.18 -16.01
N ALA A 26 12.70 40.72 -17.11
CA ALA A 26 12.38 39.42 -17.69
C ALA A 26 12.75 38.27 -16.74
N LEU A 27 13.92 38.36 -16.09
CA LEU A 27 14.36 37.38 -15.11
C LEU A 27 13.41 37.30 -13.91
N GLY A 28 12.92 38.44 -13.42
CA GLY A 28 11.93 38.48 -12.34
C GLY A 28 10.65 37.72 -12.69
N ILE A 29 10.14 37.89 -13.92
CA ILE A 29 8.96 37.17 -14.40
C ILE A 29 9.25 35.67 -14.53
N ILE A 30 10.39 35.29 -15.10
CA ILE A 30 10.79 33.89 -15.29
C ILE A 30 10.89 33.18 -13.94
N LEU A 31 11.61 33.78 -12.97
CA LEU A 31 11.78 33.19 -11.65
C LEU A 31 10.45 33.17 -10.87
N GLY A 32 9.62 34.19 -11.01
CA GLY A 32 8.29 34.23 -10.39
C GLY A 32 7.38 33.11 -10.87
N VAL A 33 7.24 32.95 -12.20
CA VAL A 33 6.42 31.89 -12.78
C VAL A 33 7.01 30.50 -12.49
N ALA A 34 8.34 30.35 -12.57
CA ALA A 34 9.02 29.08 -12.27
C ALA A 34 8.81 28.65 -10.81
N ALA A 35 8.89 29.58 -9.85
CA ALA A 35 8.65 29.28 -8.43
C ALA A 35 7.22 28.79 -8.19
N VAL A 36 6.23 29.44 -8.80
CA VAL A 36 4.81 29.05 -8.66
C VAL A 36 4.56 27.66 -9.26
N ILE A 37 5.03 27.41 -10.49
CA ILE A 37 4.86 26.10 -11.15
C ILE A 37 5.54 24.99 -10.34
N THR A 38 6.75 25.25 -9.84
CA THR A 38 7.51 24.29 -9.03
C THR A 38 6.75 23.95 -7.75
N MET A 39 6.28 24.97 -7.02
CA MET A 39 5.54 24.77 -5.77
C MET A 39 4.26 23.96 -5.98
N VAL A 40 3.48 24.27 -7.02
CA VAL A 40 2.25 23.53 -7.33
C VAL A 40 2.57 22.08 -7.71
N SER A 41 3.55 21.87 -8.57
CA SER A 41 3.94 20.53 -9.04
C SER A 41 4.43 19.65 -7.88
N VAL A 42 5.22 20.21 -6.97
CA VAL A 42 5.68 19.50 -5.77
C VAL A 42 4.50 19.21 -4.84
N GLY A 43 3.62 20.19 -4.60
CA GLY A 43 2.45 20.00 -3.73
C GLY A 43 1.50 18.92 -4.23
N GLU A 44 1.16 18.93 -5.51
CA GLU A 44 0.31 17.89 -6.12
C GLU A 44 1.00 16.53 -6.15
N GLY A 45 2.30 16.49 -6.44
CA GLY A 45 3.11 15.27 -6.43
C GLY A 45 3.12 14.61 -5.06
N SER A 46 3.44 15.37 -4.00
CA SER A 46 3.45 14.87 -2.62
C SER A 46 2.07 14.42 -2.16
N LYS A 47 1.01 15.15 -2.53
CA LYS A 47 -0.37 14.73 -2.23
C LYS A 47 -0.69 13.39 -2.88
N ARG A 48 -0.35 13.21 -4.15
CA ARG A 48 -0.59 11.96 -4.87
C ARG A 48 0.21 10.80 -4.29
N GLU A 49 1.46 11.03 -3.90
CA GLU A 49 2.28 10.01 -3.25
C GLU A 49 1.71 9.60 -1.89
N ALA A 50 1.29 10.55 -1.06
CA ALA A 50 0.65 10.27 0.22
C ALA A 50 -0.64 9.46 0.03
N LEU A 51 -1.48 9.82 -0.95
CA LEU A 51 -2.68 9.06 -1.29
C LEU A 51 -2.34 7.62 -1.73
N LEU A 52 -1.34 7.44 -2.58
CA LEU A 52 -0.89 6.10 -3.00
C LEU A 52 -0.36 5.26 -1.84
N GLN A 53 0.34 5.87 -0.88
CA GLN A 53 0.79 5.16 0.32
C GLN A 53 -0.40 4.73 1.19
N ILE A 54 -1.41 5.59 1.36
CA ILE A 54 -2.66 5.26 2.07
C ILE A 54 -3.45 4.16 1.34
N GLU A 55 -3.56 4.24 0.01
CA GLU A 55 -4.21 3.21 -0.81
C GLU A 55 -3.49 1.87 -0.68
N ARG A 56 -2.15 1.86 -0.69
CA ARG A 56 -1.33 0.64 -0.48
C ARG A 56 -1.51 0.03 0.90
N LEU A 57 -1.80 0.84 1.92
CA LEU A 57 -2.14 0.34 3.25
C LEU A 57 -3.53 -0.33 3.30
N GLY A 58 -4.29 -0.29 2.19
CA GLY A 58 -5.54 -1.00 2.07
C GLY A 58 -6.66 -0.33 2.85
N ALA A 59 -6.94 0.94 2.56
CA ALA A 59 -8.09 1.68 3.13
C ALA A 59 -9.48 1.06 2.83
N ARG A 60 -9.55 -0.06 2.09
CA ARG A 60 -10.73 -0.88 1.85
C ARG A 60 -10.78 -2.18 2.66
N ASN A 61 -9.74 -2.51 3.44
CA ASN A 61 -9.62 -3.82 4.08
C ASN A 61 -9.97 -3.71 5.57
N ILE A 62 -10.93 -4.52 6.01
CA ILE A 62 -11.28 -4.67 7.42
C ILE A 62 -10.56 -5.91 7.97
N ILE A 63 -9.62 -5.70 8.90
CA ILE A 63 -8.84 -6.78 9.48
C ILE A 63 -9.48 -7.20 10.81
N ILE A 64 -10.09 -8.38 10.84
CA ILE A 64 -10.69 -8.95 12.05
C ILE A 64 -9.65 -9.82 12.73
N ARG A 65 -9.30 -9.49 13.98
CA ARG A 65 -8.36 -10.27 14.79
C ARG A 65 -8.98 -10.61 16.13
N SER A 66 -8.87 -11.87 16.51
CA SER A 66 -9.21 -12.34 17.85
C SER A 66 -7.98 -12.18 18.75
N ILE A 67 -8.03 -11.29 19.74
CA ILE A 67 -6.99 -11.09 20.76
C ILE A 67 -7.23 -12.01 21.97
N LYS A 68 -6.40 -13.05 22.14
CA LYS A 68 -6.51 -13.98 23.29
C LYS A 68 -6.56 -13.15 24.59
N PRO A 69 -7.60 -13.31 25.44
CA PRO A 69 -7.61 -12.70 26.75
C PRO A 69 -6.32 -13.08 27.46
N PRO A 70 -5.65 -12.14 28.16
CA PRO A 70 -4.51 -12.51 28.99
C PRO A 70 -4.98 -13.64 29.90
N ASP A 71 -4.17 -14.72 29.98
CA ASP A 71 -4.45 -15.83 30.88
C ASP A 71 -4.63 -15.22 32.27
N ALA A 72 -5.88 -15.12 32.72
CA ALA A 72 -6.19 -14.67 34.06
C ALA A 72 -5.43 -15.63 34.97
N SER A 73 -4.42 -15.08 35.63
CA SER A 73 -3.56 -15.77 36.57
C SER A 73 -4.43 -16.64 37.47
N ASN A 74 -4.13 -17.94 37.42
CA ASN A 74 -4.67 -18.99 38.25
C ASN A 74 -4.88 -18.55 39.70
N ASN A 75 -6.08 -18.06 40.04
CA ASN A 75 -6.54 -17.80 41.41
C ASN A 75 -8.03 -18.12 41.56
N ALA A 76 -8.50 -19.19 40.92
CA ALA A 76 -9.79 -19.79 41.27
C ALA A 76 -9.70 -21.31 41.15
N ALA A 77 -9.70 -21.96 42.31
CA ALA A 77 -9.73 -23.39 42.46
C ALA A 77 -10.93 -24.02 41.74
N GLY A 78 -10.71 -25.13 41.05
CA GLY A 78 -11.74 -26.18 40.95
C GLY A 78 -12.51 -26.34 39.64
N GLN A 79 -12.19 -25.67 38.53
CA GLN A 79 -12.85 -25.97 37.25
C GLN A 79 -11.93 -26.64 36.23
N GLN A 80 -12.32 -27.87 35.89
CA GLN A 80 -11.93 -28.71 34.75
C GLN A 80 -11.07 -27.98 33.71
N ARG A 81 -9.79 -28.34 33.61
CA ARG A 81 -8.89 -27.91 32.53
C ARG A 81 -9.43 -28.39 31.19
N SER A 82 -10.29 -27.60 30.55
CA SER A 82 -10.55 -27.74 29.12
C SER A 82 -9.29 -27.27 28.39
N PHE A 83 -8.47 -28.22 27.94
CA PHE A 83 -7.30 -27.99 27.08
C PHE A 83 -7.64 -27.35 25.73
N ILE A 84 -8.93 -27.12 25.45
CA ILE A 84 -9.43 -26.43 24.28
C ILE A 84 -9.90 -25.05 24.75
N SER A 85 -9.00 -24.07 24.69
CA SER A 85 -9.44 -22.68 24.62
C SER A 85 -10.16 -22.52 23.29
N ARG A 86 -11.50 -22.59 23.29
CA ARG A 86 -12.35 -22.18 22.16
C ARG A 86 -12.20 -20.67 22.03
N TYR A 87 -11.07 -20.26 21.48
CA TYR A 87 -10.69 -18.88 21.32
C TYR A 87 -10.23 -18.68 19.88
N GLY A 88 -10.73 -17.62 19.25
CA GLY A 88 -10.44 -17.35 17.85
C GLY A 88 -11.70 -17.29 16.99
N LEU A 89 -11.49 -16.85 15.76
CA LEU A 89 -12.49 -16.93 14.69
C LEU A 89 -12.59 -18.38 14.22
N SER A 90 -13.80 -18.91 14.20
CA SER A 90 -14.11 -20.25 13.69
C SER A 90 -14.36 -20.22 12.18
N ARG A 91 -14.28 -21.39 11.52
CA ARG A 91 -14.74 -21.52 10.12
C ARG A 91 -16.23 -21.22 9.96
N SER A 92 -17.04 -21.53 10.96
CA SER A 92 -18.47 -21.17 10.98
C SER A 92 -18.68 -19.65 10.95
N ASP A 93 -17.80 -18.88 11.58
CA ASP A 93 -17.90 -17.41 11.58
C ASP A 93 -17.58 -16.87 10.19
N PHE A 94 -16.61 -17.49 9.50
CA PHE A 94 -16.29 -17.15 8.11
C PHE A 94 -17.49 -17.37 7.17
N GLU A 95 -18.18 -18.51 7.28
CA GLU A 95 -19.37 -18.81 6.46
C GLU A 95 -20.48 -17.77 6.68
N VAL A 96 -20.76 -17.40 7.94
CA VAL A 96 -21.75 -16.35 8.26
C VAL A 96 -21.33 -14.99 7.71
N LEU A 97 -20.04 -14.65 7.80
CA LEU A 97 -19.53 -13.41 7.24
C LEU A 97 -19.66 -13.38 5.70
N ASP A 98 -19.38 -14.49 5.04
CA ASP A 98 -19.48 -14.61 3.58
C ASP A 98 -20.94 -14.46 3.11
N GLU A 99 -21.89 -15.05 3.84
CA GLU A 99 -23.32 -14.94 3.52
C GLU A 99 -23.91 -13.54 3.84
N GLN A 100 -23.51 -12.93 4.96
CA GLN A 100 -24.10 -11.66 5.41
C GLN A 100 -23.49 -10.42 4.74
N PHE A 101 -22.22 -10.49 4.32
CA PHE A 101 -21.51 -9.35 3.74
C PHE A 101 -21.32 -9.52 2.23
N ALA A 102 -22.42 -9.61 1.48
CA ALA A 102 -22.40 -9.71 0.02
C ALA A 102 -21.75 -8.51 -0.71
N ASP A 103 -21.61 -7.36 -0.04
CA ASP A 103 -20.91 -6.18 -0.56
C ASP A 103 -19.37 -6.30 -0.50
N ALA A 104 -18.84 -7.27 0.25
CA ALA A 104 -17.41 -7.52 0.32
C ALA A 104 -16.93 -8.18 -0.98
N GLN A 105 -15.90 -7.61 -1.62
CA GLN A 105 -15.34 -8.17 -2.85
C GLN A 105 -14.71 -9.55 -2.64
N ALA A 106 -14.09 -9.76 -1.49
CA ALA A 106 -13.53 -11.04 -1.08
C ALA A 106 -13.29 -11.02 0.43
N ILE A 107 -13.58 -12.14 1.09
CA ILE A 107 -13.25 -12.37 2.50
C ILE A 107 -12.16 -13.43 2.53
N VAL A 108 -11.03 -13.10 3.14
CA VAL A 108 -9.83 -13.95 3.11
C VAL A 108 -9.48 -14.41 4.52
N PRO A 109 -9.51 -15.72 4.81
CA PRO A 109 -9.05 -16.23 6.09
C PRO A 109 -7.52 -16.19 6.13
N VAL A 110 -6.98 -15.70 7.24
CA VAL A 110 -5.53 -15.64 7.48
C VAL A 110 -5.22 -16.26 8.83
N LYS A 111 -4.37 -17.28 8.84
CA LYS A 111 -3.88 -17.92 10.07
C LYS A 111 -2.37 -17.77 10.16
N ALA A 112 -1.89 -17.10 11.20
CA ALA A 112 -0.46 -17.07 11.51
C ALA A 112 -0.02 -18.45 12.01
N VAL A 113 1.03 -19.00 11.42
CA VAL A 113 1.62 -20.29 11.74
C VAL A 113 3.14 -20.15 11.74
N GLY A 114 3.78 -20.69 12.77
CA GLY A 114 5.23 -20.83 12.81
C GLY A 114 5.93 -19.77 13.65
N SER A 115 7.10 -20.16 14.13
CA SER A 115 8.04 -19.31 14.85
C SER A 115 9.41 -19.34 14.19
N GLU A 116 9.65 -20.26 13.25
CA GLU A 116 10.98 -20.48 12.70
C GLU A 116 10.98 -21.26 11.39
N ILE A 117 11.86 -20.85 10.47
CA ILE A 117 12.06 -21.44 9.16
C ILE A 117 13.50 -21.96 9.08
N LEU A 118 13.65 -23.19 8.61
CA LEU A 118 14.94 -23.84 8.43
C LEU A 118 15.18 -24.16 6.95
N ARG A 119 16.38 -23.86 6.48
CA ARG A 119 16.87 -24.28 5.16
C ARG A 119 18.29 -24.82 5.30
N GLY A 120 18.42 -26.14 5.37
CA GLY A 120 19.71 -26.79 5.62
C GLY A 120 20.27 -26.38 6.98
N ALA A 121 21.46 -25.77 7.00
CA ALA A 121 22.11 -25.27 8.21
C ALA A 121 21.65 -23.85 8.62
N LEU A 122 20.86 -23.15 7.79
CA LEU A 122 20.38 -21.80 8.08
C LEU A 122 19.04 -21.88 8.83
N ARG A 123 18.96 -21.16 9.95
CA ARG A 123 17.77 -21.06 10.80
C ARG A 123 17.43 -19.58 10.95
N THR A 124 16.18 -19.21 10.71
CA THR A 124 15.71 -17.83 10.82
C THR A 124 14.31 -17.80 11.39
N VAL A 125 14.10 -16.92 12.36
CA VAL A 125 12.78 -16.63 12.91
C VAL A 125 11.98 -15.86 11.87
N SER A 126 10.90 -16.45 11.40
CA SER A 126 9.97 -15.81 10.47
C SER A 126 8.57 -16.38 10.70
N GLN A 127 7.57 -15.54 10.47
CA GLN A 127 6.16 -15.89 10.58
C GLN A 127 5.66 -16.38 9.22
N ALA A 128 5.06 -17.56 9.17
CA ALA A 128 4.33 -17.99 7.99
C ALA A 128 2.84 -17.68 8.18
N TYR A 129 2.15 -17.39 7.08
CA TYR A 129 0.72 -17.16 7.10
C TYR A 129 0.05 -18.16 6.16
N GLY A 130 -0.87 -18.96 6.71
CA GLY A 130 -1.79 -19.77 5.92
C GLY A 130 -2.93 -18.87 5.43
N THR A 131 -3.11 -18.82 4.12
CA THR A 131 -4.13 -17.99 3.47
C THR A 131 -4.64 -18.65 2.19
N THR A 132 -5.57 -18.00 1.52
CA THR A 132 -6.14 -18.42 0.23
C THR A 132 -5.57 -17.57 -0.93
N PRO A 133 -5.69 -18.02 -2.19
CA PRO A 133 -5.17 -17.29 -3.36
C PRO A 133 -5.64 -15.84 -3.47
N GLU A 134 -6.85 -15.55 -3.00
CA GLU A 134 -7.51 -14.23 -3.10
C GLU A 134 -6.79 -13.15 -2.27
N LEU A 135 -5.91 -13.52 -1.32
CA LEU A 135 -5.13 -12.56 -0.55
C LEU A 135 -4.29 -11.65 -1.45
N ALA A 136 -3.76 -12.18 -2.56
CA ALA A 136 -2.95 -11.38 -3.47
C ALA A 136 -3.73 -10.21 -4.06
N ASP A 137 -5.00 -10.43 -4.40
CA ASP A 137 -5.85 -9.40 -4.97
C ASP A 137 -6.31 -8.40 -3.90
N VAL A 138 -6.73 -8.89 -2.72
CA VAL A 138 -7.20 -8.05 -1.61
C VAL A 138 -6.08 -7.18 -1.02
N ALA A 139 -4.86 -7.71 -0.90
CA ALA A 139 -3.69 -6.98 -0.41
C ALA A 139 -2.88 -6.32 -1.55
N ASN A 140 -3.37 -6.37 -2.79
CA ASN A 140 -2.74 -5.80 -3.98
C ASN A 140 -1.25 -6.18 -4.11
N LEU A 141 -0.95 -7.45 -3.82
CA LEU A 141 0.40 -8.00 -3.82
C LEU A 141 0.84 -8.23 -5.27
N ARG A 142 2.06 -7.80 -5.59
CA ARG A 142 2.69 -8.06 -6.89
C ARG A 142 3.80 -9.07 -6.73
N VAL A 143 3.68 -10.19 -7.43
CA VAL A 143 4.70 -11.23 -7.47
C VAL A 143 5.87 -10.78 -8.35
N SER A 144 7.06 -10.68 -7.77
CA SER A 144 8.28 -10.31 -8.51
C SER A 144 8.76 -11.45 -9.43
N ARG A 145 8.67 -12.70 -8.96
CA ARG A 145 9.11 -13.88 -9.71
C ARG A 145 8.23 -15.09 -9.42
N GLY A 146 7.90 -15.86 -10.46
CA GLY A 146 7.10 -17.07 -10.34
C GLY A 146 5.60 -16.77 -10.37
N ARG A 147 4.83 -17.51 -9.58
CA ARG A 147 3.37 -17.37 -9.46
C ARG A 147 2.97 -17.31 -7.99
N TYR A 148 1.83 -16.69 -7.71
CA TYR A 148 1.21 -16.79 -6.39
C TYR A 148 0.56 -18.17 -6.19
N LEU A 149 -0.07 -18.35 -5.03
CA LEU A 149 -0.92 -19.51 -4.73
C LEU A 149 -2.05 -19.60 -5.76
N ALA A 150 -2.31 -20.79 -6.28
CA ALA A 150 -3.39 -21.05 -7.22
C ALA A 150 -4.52 -21.84 -6.54
N PRO A 151 -5.78 -21.74 -7.00
CA PRO A 151 -6.89 -22.52 -6.45
C PRO A 151 -6.65 -24.04 -6.50
N GLY A 152 -5.95 -24.52 -7.53
CA GLY A 152 -5.55 -25.94 -7.62
C GLY A 152 -4.61 -26.37 -6.50
N ASP A 153 -3.69 -25.51 -6.06
CA ASP A 153 -2.78 -25.83 -4.95
C ASP A 153 -3.55 -26.01 -3.63
N LEU A 154 -4.64 -25.25 -3.45
CA LEU A 154 -5.50 -25.34 -2.28
C LEU A 154 -6.35 -26.62 -2.31
N ALA A 155 -6.86 -27.01 -3.48
CA ALA A 155 -7.63 -28.23 -3.65
C ALA A 155 -6.77 -29.50 -3.45
N ASP A 156 -5.55 -29.49 -3.98
CA ASP A 156 -4.63 -30.63 -3.91
C ASP A 156 -3.82 -30.68 -2.60
N GLY A 157 -3.92 -29.64 -1.75
CA GLY A 157 -3.11 -29.52 -0.54
C GLY A 157 -1.61 -29.47 -0.82
N ALA A 158 -1.21 -28.86 -1.94
CA ALA A 158 0.17 -28.84 -2.39
C ALA A 158 1.06 -28.06 -1.41
N MET A 159 2.26 -28.58 -1.13
CA MET A 159 3.24 -27.95 -0.26
C MET A 159 3.99 -26.82 -0.97
N VAL A 160 3.28 -25.73 -1.26
CA VAL A 160 3.82 -24.52 -1.89
C VAL A 160 3.84 -23.36 -0.90
N CYS A 161 4.83 -22.48 -1.01
CA CYS A 161 4.88 -21.24 -0.24
C CYS A 161 5.38 -20.09 -1.11
N VAL A 162 4.92 -18.88 -0.79
CA VAL A 162 5.39 -17.64 -1.40
C VAL A 162 6.25 -16.91 -0.40
N LEU A 163 7.39 -16.41 -0.85
CA LEU A 163 8.33 -15.63 -0.04
C LEU A 163 8.25 -14.17 -0.43
N GLY A 164 8.22 -13.29 0.57
CA GLY A 164 8.15 -11.84 0.43
C GLY A 164 8.55 -11.14 1.71
#